data_AF-A0A7W8LGC5-F1
#
_entry.id   AF-A0A7W8LGC5-F1
#
_cell.length_a   1.000
_cell.length_b   1.000
_cell.length_c   1.000
_cell.angle_alpha   90.00
_cell.angle_beta   90.00
_cell.angle_gamma   90.00
#
_symmetry.space_group_name_H-M   'P 1'
#
loop_
_entity.id
_entity.type
_entity.pdbx_description
1 polymer ?
#
loop_
_entity_poly.entity_id
_entity_poly.type
_entity_poly.pdbx_seq_one_letter_code
_entity_poly.pdbx_strand_id
1 'polypeptide(L)'
;MSNLTTSVARRVVFAIAGFWVYGGAASAACPAYVELSSGTVFDLAKLIADNGSPSAALEKARADLAQVSRAGECAAIEHTRRHAECVEIVEATHRAVAALERCSR
;
A
#
# COMPACT_ATOMS: atom_id res chain seq x y z
N MET A 1 -45.45 21.07 -18.34
CA MET A 1 -46.15 20.73 -17.09
C MET A 1 -46.25 19.23 -17.00
N SER A 2 -45.66 18.66 -15.95
CA SER A 2 -46.01 17.37 -15.28
C SER A 2 -46.01 16.09 -16.13
N ASN A 3 -44.98 15.25 -16.00
CA ASN A 3 -44.90 14.08 -15.08
C ASN A 3 -45.79 12.90 -15.50
N LEU A 4 -45.19 11.70 -15.62
CA LEU A 4 -45.66 10.41 -15.06
C LEU A 4 -44.70 9.29 -15.54
N THR A 5 -43.84 8.75 -14.68
CA THR A 5 -43.96 7.44 -13.99
C THR A 5 -43.81 6.18 -14.87
N THR A 6 -42.95 5.28 -14.38
CA THR A 6 -43.08 3.81 -14.38
C THR A 6 -42.23 3.01 -15.36
N SER A 7 -41.42 2.13 -14.76
CA SER A 7 -40.87 0.84 -15.18
C SER A 7 -40.67 0.57 -16.68
N VAL A 8 -39.47 0.10 -17.02
CA VAL A 8 -39.21 -1.32 -17.34
C VAL A 8 -37.73 -1.46 -17.68
N ALA A 9 -37.11 -2.46 -17.05
CA ALA A 9 -35.77 -2.90 -17.31
C ALA A 9 -35.56 -3.14 -18.82
N ARG A 10 -34.63 -2.39 -19.41
CA ARG A 10 -33.98 -2.79 -20.66
C ARG A 10 -32.48 -2.72 -20.41
N ARG A 11 -31.89 -3.90 -20.21
CA ARG A 11 -30.44 -4.10 -20.15
C ARG A 11 -29.83 -3.49 -21.41
N VAL A 12 -29.23 -2.31 -21.29
CA VAL A 12 -28.34 -1.77 -22.30
C VAL A 12 -26.93 -2.01 -21.78
N VAL A 13 -26.29 -3.03 -22.33
CA VAL A 13 -24.85 -3.23 -22.25
C VAL A 13 -24.22 -2.02 -22.96
N PHE A 14 -23.83 -1.01 -22.19
CA PHE A 14 -22.95 0.04 -22.68
C PHE A 14 -21.52 -0.45 -22.49
N ALA A 15 -20.85 -0.78 -23.60
CA ALA A 15 -19.40 -0.83 -23.66
C ALA A 15 -18.89 0.59 -23.41
N ILE A 16 -18.70 0.94 -22.14
CA ILE A 16 -17.99 2.15 -21.76
C ILE A 16 -16.52 1.83 -21.97
N ALA A 17 -15.94 2.31 -23.07
CA ALA A 17 -14.52 2.53 -23.17
C ALA A 17 -14.17 3.57 -22.10
N GLY A 18 -14.00 3.10 -20.86
CA GLY A 18 -13.56 3.88 -19.73
C GLY A 18 -12.13 4.31 -20.04
N PHE A 19 -12.01 5.52 -20.60
CA PHE A 19 -10.80 6.31 -20.52
C PHE A 19 -10.51 6.48 -19.03
N TRP A 20 -9.70 5.57 -18.49
CA TRP A 20 -9.08 5.73 -17.19
C TRP A 20 -8.20 6.96 -17.30
N VAL A 21 -8.72 8.10 -16.85
CA VAL A 21 -7.88 9.19 -16.38
C VAL A 21 -7.22 8.66 -15.11
N TYR A 22 -6.15 7.89 -15.25
CA TYR A 22 -5.15 7.84 -14.20
C TYR A 22 -4.62 9.27 -14.13
N GLY A 23 -5.08 10.00 -13.11
CA GLY A 23 -4.49 11.26 -12.72
C GLY A 23 -3.00 11.01 -12.52
N GLY A 24 -2.21 11.36 -13.52
CA GLY A 24 -0.76 11.44 -13.42
C GLY A 24 -0.45 12.61 -12.50
N ALA A 25 -0.59 12.40 -11.19
CA ALA A 25 0.15 13.17 -10.24
C ALA A 25 1.62 12.85 -10.51
N ALA A 26 2.30 13.78 -11.17
CA ALA A 26 3.75 13.79 -11.28
C ALA A 26 4.38 14.11 -9.90
N SER A 27 3.99 13.39 -8.85
CA SER A 27 4.87 13.13 -7.72
C SER A 27 5.92 12.12 -8.21
N ALA A 28 7.13 12.16 -7.68
CA ALA A 28 8.17 11.19 -8.02
C ALA A 28 7.55 9.78 -8.07
N ALA A 29 7.59 9.14 -9.24
CA ALA A 29 6.86 7.90 -9.49
C ALA A 29 7.25 6.88 -8.42
N CYS A 30 6.36 6.67 -7.47
CA CYS A 30 6.69 5.92 -6.28
C CYS A 30 6.99 4.48 -6.69
N PRO A 31 8.07 3.86 -6.18
CA PRO A 31 8.44 2.53 -6.64
C PRO A 31 7.28 1.57 -6.38
N ALA A 32 6.96 0.72 -7.36
CA ALA A 32 5.85 -0.22 -7.22
C ALA A 32 6.15 -1.30 -6.16
N TYR A 33 7.43 -1.60 -5.95
CA TYR A 33 7.88 -2.59 -5.00
C TYR A 33 9.27 -2.24 -4.46
N VAL A 34 9.66 -2.91 -3.37
CA VAL A 34 11.03 -2.93 -2.87
C VAL A 34 11.47 -4.38 -2.74
N GLU A 35 12.69 -4.67 -3.17
CA GLU A 35 13.33 -5.98 -2.95
C GLU A 35 13.99 -5.98 -1.58
N LEU A 36 13.95 -7.10 -0.86
CA LEU A 36 14.60 -7.31 0.43
C LEU A 36 15.91 -8.08 0.28
N SER A 37 16.74 -8.12 1.32
CA SER A 37 18.01 -8.86 1.30
C SER A 37 17.86 -10.36 1.03
N SER A 38 16.69 -10.94 1.34
CA SER A 38 16.37 -12.34 1.06
C SER A 38 15.95 -12.61 -0.39
N GLY A 39 15.76 -11.57 -1.22
CA GLY A 39 15.18 -11.66 -2.55
C GLY A 39 13.64 -11.64 -2.56
N THR A 40 13.00 -11.54 -1.39
CA THR A 40 11.55 -11.30 -1.29
C THR A 40 11.20 -9.90 -1.82
N VAL A 41 10.04 -9.79 -2.45
CA VAL A 41 9.52 -8.51 -2.97
C VAL A 41 8.37 -8.04 -2.10
N PHE A 42 8.46 -6.81 -1.60
CA PHE A 42 7.38 -6.14 -0.88
C PHE A 42 6.65 -5.16 -1.82
N ASP A 43 5.35 -5.38 -1.99
CA ASP A 43 4.50 -4.59 -2.90
C ASP A 43 4.12 -3.25 -2.25
N LEU A 44 4.82 -2.20 -2.65
CA LEU A 44 4.62 -0.87 -2.12
C LEU A 44 3.40 -0.19 -2.75
N ALA A 45 3.11 -0.48 -4.02
CA ALA A 45 1.91 0.03 -4.70
C ALA A 45 0.64 -0.46 -4.00
N LYS A 46 0.62 -1.73 -3.59
CA LYS A 46 -0.47 -2.29 -2.80
C LYS A 46 -0.61 -1.60 -1.46
N LEU A 47 0.48 -1.37 -0.72
CA LEU A 47 0.44 -0.63 0.54
C LEU A 47 -0.13 0.78 0.36
N ILE A 48 0.29 1.49 -0.69
CA ILE A 48 -0.23 2.83 -1.02
C ILE A 48 -1.72 2.77 -1.36
N ALA A 49 -2.14 1.79 -2.17
CA ALA A 49 -3.55 1.59 -2.54
C ALA A 49 -4.43 1.27 -1.32
N ASP A 50 -3.96 0.40 -0.42
CA ASP A 50 -4.67 0.02 0.80
C ASP A 50 -4.78 1.20 1.80
N ASN A 51 -3.86 2.17 1.77
CA ASN A 51 -3.89 3.38 2.62
C ASN A 51 -4.40 4.64 1.92
N GLY A 52 -4.67 4.58 0.61
CA GLY A 52 -5.19 5.67 -0.22
C GLY A 52 -4.20 6.76 -0.65
N SER A 53 -3.02 6.88 -0.01
CA SER A 53 -1.98 7.82 -0.44
C SER A 53 -0.58 7.42 0.05
N PRO A 54 0.50 7.88 -0.62
CA PRO A 54 1.87 7.63 -0.17
C PRO A 54 2.13 8.14 1.26
N SER A 55 1.61 9.33 1.60
CA SER A 55 1.78 9.92 2.93
C SER A 55 1.01 9.14 4.01
N ALA A 56 -0.19 8.65 3.72
CA ALA A 56 -0.92 7.79 4.66
C ALA A 56 -0.22 6.43 4.86
N ALA A 57 0.31 5.84 3.78
CA ALA A 57 1.12 4.63 3.86
C ALA A 57 2.41 4.85 4.67
N LEU A 58 3.05 6.01 4.52
CA LEU A 58 4.25 6.39 5.27
C LEU A 58 3.97 6.46 6.77
N GLU A 59 2.92 7.19 7.16
CA GLU A 59 2.52 7.32 8.56
C GLU A 59 2.17 5.96 9.17
N LYS A 60 1.48 5.10 8.41
CA LYS A 60 1.15 3.74 8.84
C LYS A 60 2.41 2.89 9.05
N ALA A 61 3.32 2.86 8.07
CA ALA A 61 4.56 2.08 8.17
C ALA A 61 5.45 2.55 9.33
N ARG A 62 5.51 3.86 9.59
CA ARG A 62 6.21 4.42 10.76
C ARG A 62 5.55 4.03 12.08
N ALA A 63 4.23 4.07 12.15
CA ALA A 63 3.49 3.65 13.34
C ALA A 63 3.72 2.16 13.65
N ASP A 64 3.74 1.31 12.62
CA ASP A 64 4.01 -0.12 12.75
C ASP A 64 5.44 -0.38 13.23
N LEU A 65 6.46 0.31 12.67
CA LEU A 65 7.84 0.24 13.18
C LEU A 65 7.94 0.71 14.63
N ALA A 66 7.29 1.83 14.99
CA ALA A 66 7.31 2.33 16.35
C ALA A 66 6.63 1.37 17.33
N GLN A 67 5.61 0.62 16.89
CA GLN A 67 4.99 -0.44 17.68
C GLN A 67 5.95 -1.62 17.87
N VAL A 68 6.59 -2.09 16.79
CA VAL A 68 7.53 -3.22 16.84
C VAL A 68 8.76 -2.87 17.68
N SER A 69 9.31 -1.67 17.52
CA SER A 69 10.43 -1.18 18.33
C SER A 69 10.08 -1.12 19.82
N ARG A 70 8.89 -0.61 20.18
CA ARG A 70 8.40 -0.64 21.57
C ARG A 70 8.21 -2.05 22.12
N ALA A 71 7.95 -3.03 21.26
CA ALA A 71 7.82 -4.44 21.65
C ALA A 71 9.17 -5.17 21.78
N GLY A 72 10.31 -4.48 21.57
CA GLY A 72 11.64 -5.10 21.57
C GLY A 72 11.97 -5.79 20.25
N GLU A 73 11.35 -5.35 19.15
CA GLU A 73 11.55 -5.86 17.80
C GLU A 73 11.34 -7.38 17.73
N CYS A 74 12.37 -8.11 17.32
CA CYS A 74 12.36 -9.57 17.19
C CYS A 74 13.05 -10.28 18.37
N ALA A 75 13.44 -9.55 19.43
CA ALA A 75 14.19 -10.10 20.57
C ALA A 75 13.39 -11.17 21.32
N ALA A 76 12.08 -10.96 21.49
CA ALA A 76 11.21 -11.91 22.20
C ALA A 76 11.16 -13.32 21.57
N ILE A 77 11.56 -13.44 20.30
CA ILE A 77 11.50 -14.69 19.53
C ILE A 77 12.87 -15.06 18.93
N GLU A 78 13.97 -14.48 19.43
CA GLU A 78 15.34 -14.67 18.92
C GLU A 78 15.79 -16.13 18.85
N HIS A 79 15.34 -16.95 19.80
CA HIS A 79 15.68 -18.37 19.87
C HIS A 79 14.69 -19.27 19.12
N THR A 80 13.78 -18.70 18.33
CA THR A 80 12.77 -19.46 17.57
C THR A 80 13.05 -19.42 16.07
N ARG A 81 12.51 -20.40 15.34
CA ARG A 81 12.62 -20.42 13.86
C ARG A 81 11.99 -19.21 13.17
N ARG A 82 11.08 -18.50 13.86
CA ARG A 82 10.40 -17.31 13.33
C ARG A 82 11.22 -16.03 13.42
N HIS A 83 12.39 -16.08 14.08
CA HIS A 83 13.23 -14.89 14.21
C HIS A 83 13.61 -14.30 12.84
N ALA A 84 14.02 -15.16 11.90
CA ALA A 84 14.39 -14.72 10.55
C ALA A 84 13.23 -14.05 9.80
N GLU A 85 12.02 -14.61 9.91
CA GLU A 85 10.81 -14.03 9.31
C GLU A 85 10.48 -12.66 9.91
N CYS A 86 10.60 -12.51 11.24
CA CYS A 86 10.38 -11.25 11.90
C CYS A 86 11.39 -10.18 11.46
N VAL A 87 12.69 -10.54 11.44
CA VAL A 87 13.75 -9.62 11.00
C VAL A 87 13.52 -9.20 9.55
N GLU A 88 13.11 -10.12 8.69
CA GLU A 88 12.78 -9.81 7.29
C GLU A 88 11.60 -8.84 7.19
N ILE A 89 10.52 -9.02 7.95
CA ILE A 89 9.36 -8.11 7.96
C ILE A 89 9.75 -6.72 8.47
N VAL A 90 10.57 -6.64 9.51
CA VAL A 90 11.07 -5.36 10.05
C VAL A 90 11.93 -4.65 9.00
N GLU A 91 12.82 -5.38 8.33
CA GLU A 91 13.62 -4.85 7.23
C GLU A 91 12.75 -4.36 6.06
N ALA A 92 11.73 -5.14 5.68
CA ALA A 92 10.75 -4.79 4.65
C ALA A 92 10.11 -3.43 4.96
N THR A 93 9.70 -3.27 6.22
CA THR A 93 9.01 -2.07 6.69
C THR A 93 9.95 -0.86 6.68
N HIS A 94 11.22 -1.02 7.07
CA HIS A 94 12.23 0.03 6.94
C HIS A 94 12.47 0.45 5.49
N ARG A 95 12.61 -0.51 4.57
CA ARG A 95 12.78 -0.22 3.14
C ARG A 95 11.54 0.48 2.57
N ALA A 96 10.35 0.06 2.97
CA ALA A 96 9.09 0.70 2.58
C ALA A 96 9.02 2.15 3.07
N VAL A 97 9.37 2.43 4.33
CA VAL A 97 9.43 3.81 4.86
C VAL A 97 10.41 4.66 4.04
N ALA A 98 11.62 4.18 3.79
CA ALA A 98 12.61 4.91 3.02
C ALA A 98 12.16 5.17 1.57
N ALA A 99 11.41 4.24 0.97
CA ALA A 99 10.83 4.43 -0.35
C ALA A 99 9.70 5.47 -0.34
N LEU A 100 8.78 5.38 0.63
CA LEU A 100 7.65 6.31 0.76
C LEU A 100 8.12 7.73 1.09
N GLU A 101 9.16 7.90 1.90
CA GLU A 101 9.76 9.21 2.20
C GLU A 101 10.20 9.97 0.96
N ARG A 102 10.61 9.26 -0.10
CA ARG A 102 11.01 9.88 -1.36
C ARG A 102 9.82 10.34 -2.21
N CYS A 103 8.62 9.80 -1.98
CA CYS A 103 7.41 10.11 -2.75
C CYS A 103 6.39 10.97 -1.99
N SER A 104 6.50 11.03 -0.67
CA SER A 104 5.59 11.76 0.23
C SER A 104 6.04 13.20 0.51
N ARG A 105 7.03 13.70 -0.23
CA ARG A 105 7.52 15.08 -0.19
C ARG A 105 6.89 15.90 -1.31
#